data_AF-A0A3N4V6K2-F1
#
_entry.id   AF-A0A3N4V6K2-F1
#
_cell.length_a   1.000
_cell.length_b   1.000
_cell.length_c   1.000
_cell.angle_alpha   90.00
_cell.angle_beta   90.00
_cell.angle_gamma   90.00
#
_symmetry.space_group_name_H-M   'P 1'
#
loop_
_entity.id
_entity.type
_entity.pdbx_description
1 polymer ?
#
loop_
_entity_poly.entity_id
_entity_poly.type
_entity_poly.pdbx_seq_one_letter_code
_entity_poly.pdbx_strand_id
1 'polypeptide(L)'
;MSLRLPTTRFQAVLNLGPKTAAAIAPPATLGRPEIFGDWDEETGQSSIAVEFASGQIHLDTVDGGIDYHFHRGNGSDIDRSPWPDTLGGPILNWASVLLTEFHQRMPDLLEDLEEAAAWNDEGYTLFICEVEEPTQLDLITVDIEGELLTLPWLGSGRVDHDHIDGDNHPIALMWYATEGAPEVAIAEARLDPDTELPVTRALPGIDWEAVGMPADEVLSWLEGIYLNHHVLPDAVGTLLTAALERMGGVDGVAVHEL
;
A
#
# COMPACT_ATOMS: atom_id res chain seq x y z
N MET A 1 9.24 -21.10 -8.26
CA MET A 1 7.86 -21.62 -8.47
C MET A 1 7.07 -21.34 -7.20
N SER A 2 6.25 -20.29 -7.20
CA SER A 2 5.41 -19.90 -6.06
C SER A 2 4.00 -20.45 -6.24
N LEU A 3 3.33 -20.76 -5.12
CA LEU A 3 1.90 -21.07 -5.10
C LEU A 3 1.21 -19.84 -4.55
N ARG A 4 0.37 -19.18 -5.35
CA ARG A 4 -0.42 -18.05 -4.87
C ARG A 4 -1.71 -18.56 -4.23
N LEU A 5 -2.01 -18.09 -3.02
CA LEU A 5 -3.34 -18.28 -2.44
C LEU A 5 -4.37 -17.61 -3.35
N PRO A 6 -5.60 -18.16 -3.44
CA PRO A 6 -6.63 -17.53 -4.25
C PRO A 6 -6.94 -16.14 -3.69
N THR A 7 -7.11 -15.16 -4.58
CA THR A 7 -7.74 -13.89 -4.23
C THR A 7 -9.10 -14.16 -3.60
N THR A 8 -9.35 -13.56 -2.44
CA THR A 8 -10.61 -13.74 -1.71
C THR A 8 -11.43 -12.46 -1.78
N ARG A 9 -12.75 -12.61 -1.89
CA ARG A 9 -13.67 -11.47 -1.81
C ARG A 9 -14.09 -11.30 -0.37
N PHE A 10 -13.78 -10.14 0.21
CA PHE A 10 -14.05 -9.82 1.60
C PHE A 10 -14.96 -8.60 1.71
N GLN A 11 -15.76 -8.56 2.76
CA GLN A 11 -16.70 -7.48 3.03
C GLN A 11 -16.42 -6.90 4.41
N ALA A 12 -16.33 -5.58 4.52
CA ALA A 12 -16.23 -4.90 5.80
C ALA A 12 -17.37 -3.88 5.92
N VAL A 13 -18.04 -3.87 7.06
CA VAL A 13 -19.04 -2.86 7.42
C VAL A 13 -18.39 -1.93 8.44
N LEU A 14 -18.11 -0.69 8.01
CA LEU A 14 -17.28 0.26 8.74
C LEU A 14 -18.05 1.54 9.07
N ASN A 15 -17.64 2.22 10.14
CA ASN A 15 -18.11 3.56 10.47
C ASN A 15 -17.21 4.64 9.85
N LEU A 16 -17.44 4.94 8.58
CA LEU A 16 -16.66 5.95 7.84
C LEU A 16 -17.08 7.39 8.14
N GLY A 17 -18.06 7.60 9.02
CA GLY A 17 -18.55 8.91 9.40
C GLY A 17 -19.27 9.68 8.28
N PRO A 18 -19.37 11.01 8.42
CA PRO A 18 -19.87 11.88 7.36
C PRO A 18 -18.96 11.77 6.13
N LYS A 19 -19.57 11.62 4.95
CA LYS A 19 -18.86 11.55 3.66
C LYS A 19 -18.98 12.90 2.96
N THR A 20 -18.51 13.98 3.59
CA THR A 20 -18.67 15.34 3.06
C THR A 20 -17.81 15.55 1.83
N ALA A 21 -16.62 14.93 1.79
CA ALA A 21 -15.77 14.95 0.59
C ALA A 21 -16.52 14.42 -0.65
N ALA A 22 -17.31 13.35 -0.49
CA ALA A 22 -18.12 12.78 -1.58
C ALA A 22 -19.13 13.77 -2.21
N ALA A 23 -19.52 14.83 -1.50
CA ALA A 23 -20.41 15.86 -2.04
C ALA A 23 -19.69 16.93 -2.89
N ILE A 24 -18.35 17.02 -2.80
CA ILE A 24 -17.53 18.02 -3.50
C ILE A 24 -17.02 17.49 -4.83
N ALA A 25 -16.84 16.17 -4.96
CA ALA A 25 -16.40 15.38 -6.11
C ALA A 25 -15.26 15.98 -6.96
N PRO A 26 -14.11 15.28 -7.10
CA PRO A 26 -13.00 15.78 -7.89
C PRO A 26 -13.40 15.93 -9.38
N PRO A 27 -12.72 16.81 -10.14
CA PRO A 27 -13.05 17.04 -11.54
C PRO A 27 -12.94 15.76 -12.39
N ALA A 28 -14.07 15.25 -12.88
CA ALA A 28 -14.14 14.01 -13.65
C ALA A 28 -13.27 14.00 -14.93
N THR A 29 -12.86 15.16 -15.44
CA THR A 29 -11.97 15.29 -16.60
C THR A 29 -10.56 14.73 -16.37
N LEU A 30 -10.15 14.55 -15.12
CA LEU A 30 -8.83 13.99 -14.77
C LEU A 30 -8.85 12.46 -14.64
N GLY A 31 -10.02 11.83 -14.79
CA GLY A 31 -10.20 10.41 -14.52
C GLY A 31 -10.42 10.12 -13.03
N ARG A 32 -10.33 8.84 -12.67
CA ARG A 32 -10.40 8.38 -11.28
C ARG A 32 -9.03 8.64 -10.61
N PRO A 33 -9.00 9.26 -9.42
CA PRO A 33 -7.78 9.35 -8.65
C PRO A 33 -7.45 8.02 -7.96
N GLU A 34 -6.17 7.76 -7.78
CA GLU A 34 -5.69 6.81 -6.76
C GLU A 34 -5.49 7.58 -5.45
N ILE A 35 -5.84 6.94 -4.33
CA ILE A 35 -5.79 7.56 -3.01
C ILE A 35 -5.03 6.65 -2.06
N PHE A 36 -3.96 7.19 -1.49
CA PHE A 36 -3.18 6.55 -0.44
C PHE A 36 -3.34 7.40 0.82
N GLY A 37 -3.42 6.75 1.97
CA GLY A 37 -3.50 7.44 3.25
C GLY A 37 -2.67 6.71 4.28
N ASP A 38 -2.14 7.48 5.22
CA ASP A 38 -1.29 6.98 6.29
C ASP A 38 -1.64 7.65 7.61
N TRP A 39 -1.41 6.93 8.70
CA TRP A 39 -1.61 7.39 10.07
C TRP A 39 -0.34 7.09 10.87
N ASP A 40 0.35 8.15 11.26
CA ASP A 40 1.50 8.06 12.14
C ASP A 40 1.02 8.01 13.60
N GLU A 41 1.05 6.82 14.20
CA GLU A 41 0.69 6.63 15.60
C GLU A 41 1.61 7.35 16.60
N GLU A 42 2.88 7.59 16.23
CA GLU A 42 3.84 8.29 17.10
C GLU A 42 3.51 9.77 17.20
N THR A 43 3.20 10.40 16.07
CA THR A 43 2.93 11.84 16.00
C THR A 43 1.44 12.19 16.04
N GLY A 44 0.56 11.22 15.81
CA GLY A 44 -0.87 11.42 15.65
C GLY A 44 -1.22 12.23 14.40
N GLN A 45 -0.42 12.12 13.34
CA GLN A 45 -0.62 12.82 12.08
C GLN A 45 -1.22 11.91 11.02
N SER A 46 -2.16 12.44 10.25
CA SER A 46 -2.68 11.77 9.05
C SER A 46 -2.09 12.42 7.81
N SER A 47 -1.79 11.61 6.81
CA SER A 47 -1.45 12.09 5.47
C SER A 47 -2.35 11.41 4.43
N ILE A 48 -2.57 12.10 3.31
CA ILE A 48 -3.11 11.47 2.10
C ILE A 48 -2.33 11.92 0.87
N ALA A 49 -2.11 11.01 -0.07
CA ALA A 49 -1.69 11.30 -1.42
C ALA A 49 -2.86 11.04 -2.39
N VAL A 50 -3.14 12.02 -3.24
CA VAL A 50 -4.16 11.90 -4.30
C VAL A 50 -3.45 12.00 -5.64
N GLU A 51 -3.55 10.94 -6.42
CA GLU A 51 -2.83 10.80 -7.66
C GLU A 51 -3.75 10.76 -8.87
N PHE A 52 -3.41 11.52 -9.89
CA PHE A 52 -3.96 11.42 -11.23
C PHE A 52 -2.81 11.21 -12.21
N ALA A 53 -3.09 10.65 -13.39
CA ALA A 53 -2.08 10.47 -14.44
C ALA A 53 -1.34 11.77 -14.86
N SER A 54 -1.90 12.94 -14.53
CA SER A 54 -1.32 14.25 -14.86
C SER A 54 -0.57 14.92 -13.72
N GLY A 55 -0.65 14.41 -12.49
CA GLY A 55 -0.07 15.04 -11.31
C GLY A 55 -0.62 14.48 -10.00
N GLN A 56 0.01 14.85 -8.89
CA GLN A 56 -0.35 14.38 -7.57
C GLN A 56 -0.39 15.56 -6.59
N ILE A 57 -1.18 15.41 -5.52
CA ILE A 57 -1.18 16.31 -4.36
C ILE A 57 -1.04 15.48 -3.09
N HIS A 58 -0.07 15.85 -2.26
CA HIS A 58 0.17 15.23 -0.95
C HIS A 58 -0.27 16.23 0.11
N LEU A 59 -1.02 15.77 1.11
CA LEU A 59 -1.57 16.59 2.18
C LEU A 59 -1.26 15.95 3.51
N ASP A 60 -0.86 16.75 4.48
CA ASP A 60 -0.52 16.32 5.83
C ASP A 60 -1.28 17.16 6.86
N THR A 61 -1.78 16.52 7.90
CA THR A 61 -2.33 17.26 9.05
C THR A 61 -1.18 17.88 9.84
N VAL A 62 -1.31 19.16 10.17
CA VAL A 62 -0.35 19.90 10.99
C VAL A 62 -1.06 20.65 12.10
N ASP A 63 -0.30 21.16 13.07
CA ASP A 63 -0.83 22.01 14.13
C ASP A 63 -1.60 23.22 13.56
N GLY A 64 -2.94 23.14 13.63
CA GLY A 64 -3.84 24.21 13.21
C GLY A 64 -4.25 24.19 11.73
N GLY A 65 -4.01 23.12 10.99
CA GLY A 65 -4.50 23.01 9.61
C GLY A 65 -3.98 21.82 8.82
N ILE A 66 -3.85 22.04 7.51
CA ILE A 66 -3.36 21.08 6.54
C ILE A 66 -2.23 21.75 5.76
N ASP A 67 -1.08 21.09 5.67
CA ASP A 67 -0.03 21.44 4.72
C ASP A 67 -0.17 20.59 3.46
N TYR A 68 0.34 21.07 2.33
CA TYR A 68 0.29 20.32 1.07
C TYR A 68 1.37 20.72 0.08
N HIS A 69 1.76 19.77 -0.77
CA HIS A 69 2.66 19.99 -1.89
C HIS A 69 2.23 19.18 -3.11
N PHE A 70 2.85 19.46 -4.27
CA PHE A 70 2.45 18.88 -5.54
C PHE A 70 3.59 18.14 -6.22
N HIS A 71 3.23 17.11 -6.98
CA HIS A 71 4.13 16.40 -7.89
C HIS A 71 3.57 16.43 -9.31
N ARG A 72 4.47 16.31 -10.30
CA ARG A 72 4.08 16.01 -11.69
C ARG A 72 3.60 14.57 -11.80
N GLY A 73 2.94 14.21 -12.90
CA GLY A 73 2.51 12.84 -13.16
C GLY A 73 3.64 11.80 -13.29
N ASN A 74 4.92 12.22 -13.20
CA ASN A 74 6.08 11.33 -13.09
C ASN A 74 6.70 11.35 -11.68
N GLY A 75 5.97 11.79 -10.66
CA GLY A 75 6.39 11.85 -9.26
C GLY A 75 7.34 12.99 -8.88
N SER A 76 7.85 13.78 -9.83
CA SER A 76 8.82 14.84 -9.47
C SER A 76 8.15 16.05 -8.83
N ASP A 77 8.74 16.57 -7.74
CA ASP A 77 8.28 17.76 -7.00
C ASP A 77 8.11 19.01 -7.88
N ILE A 78 7.06 19.78 -7.58
CA ILE A 78 6.81 21.09 -8.18
C ILE A 78 6.20 22.08 -7.17
N ASP A 79 6.67 23.33 -7.21
CA ASP A 79 6.21 24.40 -6.31
C ASP A 79 4.78 24.90 -6.60
N ARG A 80 4.16 24.44 -7.69
CA ARG A 80 2.86 24.93 -8.17
C ARG A 80 2.03 23.76 -8.65
N SER A 81 0.70 23.91 -8.54
CA SER A 81 -0.24 22.91 -9.04
C SER A 81 0.09 22.51 -10.49
N PRO A 82 0.12 21.20 -10.80
CA PRO A 82 0.28 20.72 -12.17
C PRO A 82 -0.97 21.01 -13.02
N TRP A 83 -2.06 21.43 -12.37
CA TRP A 83 -3.35 21.70 -12.99
C TRP A 83 -3.65 23.20 -13.04
N PRO A 84 -4.48 23.64 -14.01
CA PRO A 84 -5.02 25.00 -14.00
C PRO A 84 -5.89 25.25 -12.76
N ASP A 85 -6.01 26.50 -12.33
CA ASP A 85 -6.77 26.91 -11.13
C ASP A 85 -8.22 26.39 -11.09
N THR A 86 -8.84 26.23 -12.27
CA THR A 86 -10.19 25.67 -12.43
C THR A 86 -10.31 24.20 -12.00
N LEU A 87 -9.19 23.50 -11.87
CA LEU A 87 -9.10 22.11 -11.42
C LEU A 87 -8.35 21.99 -10.10
N GLY A 88 -7.20 22.67 -9.96
CA GLY A 88 -6.34 22.57 -8.78
C GLY A 88 -7.03 23.01 -7.48
N GLY A 89 -7.78 24.13 -7.51
CA GLY A 89 -8.54 24.60 -6.34
C GLY A 89 -9.61 23.60 -5.87
N PRO A 90 -10.49 23.11 -6.76
CA PRO A 90 -11.43 22.04 -6.43
C PRO A 90 -10.80 20.75 -5.90
N ILE A 91 -9.68 20.31 -6.46
CA ILE A 91 -8.95 19.10 -6.00
C ILE A 91 -8.43 19.31 -4.58
N LEU A 92 -7.73 20.42 -4.33
CA LEU A 92 -7.23 20.74 -2.99
C LEU A 92 -8.38 20.82 -1.97
N ASN A 93 -9.48 21.49 -2.31
CA ASN A 93 -10.62 21.59 -1.41
C ASN A 93 -11.23 20.22 -1.09
N TRP A 94 -11.44 19.37 -2.11
CA TRP A 94 -11.94 18.01 -1.91
C TRP A 94 -10.98 17.17 -1.05
N ALA A 95 -9.68 17.18 -1.37
CA ALA A 95 -8.67 16.41 -0.65
C ALA A 95 -8.48 16.90 0.79
N SER A 96 -8.55 18.20 1.05
CA SER A 96 -8.49 18.74 2.42
C SER A 96 -9.69 18.32 3.27
N VAL A 97 -10.89 18.26 2.70
CA VAL A 97 -12.08 17.76 3.40
C VAL A 97 -11.94 16.25 3.67
N LEU A 98 -11.47 15.48 2.68
CA LEU A 98 -11.20 14.05 2.85
C LEU A 98 -10.20 13.79 3.96
N LEU A 99 -9.04 14.48 3.95
CA LEU A 99 -8.01 14.34 4.99
C LEU A 99 -8.55 14.70 6.37
N THR A 100 -9.35 15.75 6.48
CA THR A 100 -9.96 16.16 7.76
C THR A 100 -10.90 15.07 8.30
N GLU A 101 -11.74 14.50 7.45
CA GLU A 101 -12.68 13.44 7.85
C GLU A 101 -11.93 12.14 8.18
N PHE A 102 -10.93 11.79 7.38
CA PHE A 102 -10.03 10.65 7.62
C PHE A 102 -9.32 10.76 8.98
N HIS A 103 -8.70 11.92 9.25
CA HIS A 103 -8.04 12.19 10.53
C HIS A 103 -8.99 12.08 11.72
N GLN A 104 -10.24 12.55 11.58
CA GLN A 104 -11.25 12.42 12.63
C GLN A 104 -11.73 10.99 12.89
N ARG A 105 -11.44 10.04 11.99
CA ARG A 105 -11.73 8.62 12.18
C ARG A 105 -10.56 7.86 12.80
N MET A 106 -9.37 8.44 12.82
CA MET A 106 -8.20 7.84 13.47
C MET A 106 -8.21 8.11 14.99
N PRO A 107 -7.76 7.15 15.82
CA PRO A 107 -7.21 5.84 15.45
C PRO A 107 -8.27 4.74 15.22
N ASP A 108 -9.51 4.94 15.64
CA ASP A 108 -10.57 3.90 15.67
C ASP A 108 -10.73 3.16 14.33
N LEU A 109 -10.66 3.87 13.19
CA LEU A 109 -10.74 3.24 11.87
C LEU A 109 -9.58 2.28 11.62
N LEU A 110 -8.35 2.61 12.03
CA LEU A 110 -7.21 1.70 11.85
C LEU A 110 -7.41 0.42 12.65
N GLU A 111 -7.88 0.52 13.90
CA GLU A 111 -8.20 -0.65 14.73
C GLU A 111 -9.28 -1.54 14.07
N ASP A 112 -10.35 -0.94 13.54
CA ASP A 112 -11.40 -1.66 12.80
C ASP A 112 -10.83 -2.37 11.55
N LEU A 113 -9.90 -1.73 10.84
CA LEU A 113 -9.28 -2.29 9.63
C LEU A 113 -8.34 -3.45 9.95
N GLU A 114 -7.56 -3.35 11.02
CA GLU A 114 -6.71 -4.43 11.53
C GLU A 114 -7.52 -5.64 11.98
N GLU A 115 -8.63 -5.41 12.70
CA GLU A 115 -9.52 -6.50 13.10
C GLU A 115 -10.19 -7.14 11.88
N ALA A 116 -10.63 -6.35 10.91
CA ALA A 116 -11.20 -6.84 9.66
C ALA A 116 -10.20 -7.71 8.88
N ALA A 117 -8.93 -7.30 8.81
CA ALA A 117 -7.86 -8.08 8.20
C ALA A 117 -7.62 -9.40 8.94
N ALA A 118 -7.56 -9.38 10.28
CA ALA A 118 -7.41 -10.60 11.08
C ALA A 118 -8.58 -11.59 10.85
N TRP A 119 -9.81 -11.09 10.72
CA TRP A 119 -10.96 -11.94 10.38
C TRP A 119 -10.83 -12.54 8.98
N ASN A 120 -10.30 -11.80 8.00
CA ASN A 120 -10.02 -12.35 6.68
C ASN A 120 -8.98 -13.48 6.74
N ASP A 121 -7.91 -13.30 7.51
CA ASP A 121 -6.86 -14.31 7.70
C ASP A 121 -7.39 -15.59 8.37
N GLU A 122 -8.36 -15.47 9.28
CA GLU A 122 -9.09 -16.60 9.86
C GLU A 122 -10.06 -17.28 8.87
N GLY A 123 -10.25 -16.71 7.67
CA GLY A 123 -11.08 -17.23 6.60
C GLY A 123 -12.55 -16.78 6.66
N TYR A 124 -12.87 -15.76 7.46
CA TYR A 124 -14.18 -15.13 7.40
C TYR A 124 -14.31 -14.26 6.15
N THR A 125 -15.56 -13.96 5.78
CA THR A 125 -15.89 -13.21 4.55
C THR A 125 -16.55 -11.86 4.83
N LEU A 126 -16.87 -11.59 6.09
CA LEU A 126 -17.56 -10.40 6.53
C LEU A 126 -17.07 -9.99 7.91
N PHE A 127 -16.65 -8.73 8.04
CA PHE A 127 -16.44 -8.03 9.31
C PHE A 127 -17.48 -6.92 9.48
N ILE A 128 -17.86 -6.64 10.73
CA ILE A 128 -18.76 -5.54 11.10
C ILE A 128 -18.18 -4.86 12.34
N CYS A 129 -17.85 -3.57 12.23
CA CYS A 129 -17.30 -2.79 13.34
C CYS A 129 -18.30 -2.68 14.51
N GLU A 130 -17.78 -2.52 15.73
CA GLU A 130 -18.60 -2.22 16.89
C GLU A 130 -19.00 -0.74 16.89
N VAL A 131 -20.25 -0.44 17.27
CA VAL A 131 -20.72 0.94 17.45
C VAL A 131 -21.52 1.08 18.72
N GLU A 132 -21.23 2.14 19.49
CA GLU A 132 -21.92 2.41 20.75
C GLU A 132 -23.35 2.95 20.54
N GLU A 133 -23.53 3.78 19.52
CA GLU A 133 -24.79 4.47 19.23
C GLU A 133 -25.30 4.16 17.80
N PRO A 134 -26.62 4.11 17.57
CA PRO A 134 -27.18 3.88 16.24
C PRO A 134 -26.63 4.86 15.19
N THR A 135 -25.77 4.35 14.32
CA THR A 135 -25.04 5.12 13.30
C THR A 135 -25.21 4.47 11.93
N GLN A 136 -25.14 5.27 10.87
CA GLN A 136 -25.11 4.73 9.51
C GLN A 136 -23.73 4.15 9.22
N LEU A 137 -23.68 2.85 8.90
CA LEU A 137 -22.47 2.14 8.50
C LEU A 137 -22.39 1.99 6.98
N ASP A 138 -21.17 1.83 6.49
CA ASP A 138 -20.87 1.64 5.08
C ASP A 138 -20.34 0.23 4.84
N LEU A 139 -20.97 -0.49 3.91
CA LEU A 139 -20.45 -1.74 3.38
C LEU A 139 -19.43 -1.45 2.28
N ILE A 140 -18.19 -1.87 2.48
CA ILE A 140 -17.16 -1.97 1.45
C ILE A 140 -16.96 -3.43 1.05
N THR A 141 -16.55 -3.65 -0.20
CA THR A 141 -16.26 -4.99 -0.71
C THR A 141 -15.01 -4.91 -1.53
N VAL A 142 -14.02 -5.70 -1.13
CA VAL A 142 -12.68 -5.71 -1.72
C VAL A 142 -12.30 -7.11 -2.15
N ASP A 143 -11.44 -7.19 -3.15
CA ASP A 143 -10.75 -8.42 -3.52
C ASP A 143 -9.35 -8.37 -2.88
N ILE A 144 -9.13 -9.18 -1.86
CA ILE A 144 -7.87 -9.27 -1.14
C ILE A 144 -6.99 -10.28 -1.87
N GLU A 145 -5.85 -9.79 -2.34
CA GLU A 145 -4.87 -10.60 -3.04
C GLU A 145 -4.31 -11.68 -2.12
N GLY A 146 -4.43 -12.94 -2.52
CA GLY A 146 -3.88 -14.04 -1.73
C GLY A 146 -2.36 -14.03 -1.77
N GLU A 147 -1.73 -14.20 -0.60
CA GLU A 147 -0.28 -14.25 -0.45
C GLU A 147 0.38 -15.28 -1.38
N LEU A 148 1.59 -14.96 -1.84
CA LEU A 148 2.46 -15.94 -2.47
C LEU A 148 3.06 -16.82 -1.38
N LEU A 149 2.62 -18.08 -1.31
CA LEU A 149 3.27 -19.07 -0.48
C LEU A 149 4.65 -19.35 -1.05
N THR A 150 5.65 -18.71 -0.45
CA THR A 150 7.05 -19.07 -0.62
C THR A 150 7.29 -20.33 0.20
N LEU A 151 7.87 -21.35 -0.43
CA LEU A 151 8.34 -22.54 0.31
C LEU A 151 9.29 -22.08 1.43
N PRO A 152 9.31 -22.76 2.59
CA PRO A 152 10.38 -22.55 3.57
C PRO A 152 11.74 -22.63 2.89
N TRP A 153 12.73 -21.88 3.38
CA TRP A 153 14.09 -21.97 2.85
C TRP A 153 14.58 -23.42 2.82
N LEU A 154 14.91 -23.93 1.62
CA LEU A 154 15.36 -25.32 1.41
C LEU A 154 16.87 -25.43 1.22
N GLY A 155 17.57 -24.29 1.12
CA GLY A 155 19.01 -24.24 1.02
C GLY A 155 19.68 -24.57 2.35
N SER A 156 20.99 -24.60 2.32
CA SER A 156 21.80 -24.72 3.53
C SER A 156 21.72 -23.43 4.35
N GLY A 157 22.01 -23.53 5.65
CA GLY A 157 22.10 -22.36 6.50
C GLY A 157 20.76 -21.68 6.79
N ARG A 158 20.80 -20.38 7.04
CA ARG A 158 19.63 -19.51 7.30
C ARG A 158 19.64 -18.36 6.31
N VAL A 159 18.46 -17.84 5.99
CA VAL A 159 18.30 -16.57 5.28
C VAL A 159 17.54 -15.55 6.11
N ASP A 160 17.82 -14.29 5.85
CA ASP A 160 17.10 -13.12 6.33
C ASP A 160 17.06 -12.08 5.19
N HIS A 161 16.30 -10.99 5.33
CA HIS A 161 16.35 -9.91 4.35
C HIS A 161 16.49 -8.54 5.02
N ASP A 162 17.30 -7.69 4.41
CA ASP A 162 17.56 -6.34 4.89
C ASP A 162 17.17 -5.32 3.82
N HIS A 163 16.58 -4.21 4.25
CA HIS A 163 16.44 -3.03 3.42
C HIS A 163 17.82 -2.43 3.14
N ILE A 164 18.09 -2.12 1.88
CA ILE A 164 19.34 -1.47 1.47
C ILE A 164 19.05 -0.07 0.91
N ASP A 165 20.06 0.80 0.92
CA ASP A 165 19.91 2.15 0.39
C ASP A 165 19.67 2.12 -1.12
N GLY A 166 18.61 2.80 -1.56
CA GLY A 166 18.31 3.02 -2.97
C GLY A 166 16.85 3.35 -3.21
N ASP A 167 16.56 3.86 -4.42
CA ASP A 167 15.20 4.13 -4.85
C ASP A 167 14.44 2.80 -5.06
N ASN A 168 13.11 2.85 -4.92
CA ASN A 168 12.19 1.72 -5.13
C ASN A 168 12.32 0.58 -4.10
N HIS A 169 12.53 0.93 -2.83
CA HIS A 169 12.54 0.01 -1.68
C HIS A 169 13.36 -1.27 -1.92
N PRO A 170 14.64 -1.18 -2.26
CA PRO A 170 15.43 -2.36 -2.55
C PRO A 170 15.72 -3.16 -1.27
N ILE A 171 15.71 -4.49 -1.39
CA ILE A 171 16.11 -5.41 -0.32
C ILE A 171 17.26 -6.31 -0.78
N ALA A 172 18.10 -6.71 0.15
CA ALA A 172 19.10 -7.74 -0.02
C ALA A 172 18.69 -9.02 0.73
N LEU A 173 18.84 -10.16 0.07
CA LEU A 173 18.74 -11.48 0.69
C LEU A 173 20.08 -11.81 1.36
N MET A 174 20.05 -11.92 2.69
CA MET A 174 21.20 -12.24 3.52
C MET A 174 21.25 -13.74 3.80
N TRP A 175 22.43 -14.35 3.71
CA TRP A 175 22.63 -15.77 3.97
C TRP A 175 23.71 -16.03 5.02
N TYR A 176 23.43 -16.98 5.90
CA TYR A 176 24.32 -17.45 6.97
C TYR A 176 24.56 -18.94 6.75
N ALA A 177 25.79 -19.33 6.43
CA ALA A 177 26.12 -20.75 6.21
C ALA A 177 25.86 -21.62 7.45
N THR A 178 26.12 -21.09 8.65
CA THR A 178 25.90 -21.73 9.95
C THR A 178 25.59 -20.70 11.02
N GLU A 179 25.07 -21.14 12.17
CA GLU A 179 24.90 -20.29 13.34
C GLU A 179 26.25 -19.64 13.74
N GLY A 180 26.27 -18.30 13.87
CA GLY A 180 27.46 -17.52 14.18
C GLY A 180 28.42 -17.22 13.01
N ALA A 181 28.11 -17.66 11.79
CA ALA A 181 28.83 -17.23 10.59
C ALA A 181 28.46 -15.77 10.23
N PRO A 182 29.38 -15.01 9.57
CA PRO A 182 29.02 -13.69 9.06
C PRO A 182 27.93 -13.80 8.00
N GLU A 183 27.04 -12.82 8.00
CA GLU A 183 26.03 -12.67 6.95
C GLU A 183 26.67 -12.24 5.63
N VAL A 184 26.19 -12.81 4.55
CA VAL A 184 26.62 -12.48 3.20
C VAL A 184 25.37 -12.20 2.38
N ALA A 185 25.29 -11.01 1.77
CA ALA A 185 24.27 -10.73 0.78
C ALA A 185 24.49 -11.62 -0.44
N ILE A 186 23.46 -12.35 -0.87
CA ILE A 186 23.54 -13.29 -2.00
C ILE A 186 22.70 -12.87 -3.21
N ALA A 187 21.65 -12.08 -2.99
CA ALA A 187 20.77 -11.58 -4.04
C ALA A 187 20.11 -10.26 -3.61
N GLU A 188 19.55 -9.53 -4.56
CA GLU A 188 18.82 -8.28 -4.35
C GLU A 188 17.47 -8.33 -5.08
N ALA A 189 16.47 -7.61 -4.57
CA ALA A 189 15.19 -7.35 -5.21
C ALA A 189 14.84 -5.86 -5.14
N ARG A 190 14.16 -5.34 -6.16
CA ARG A 190 13.63 -3.96 -6.24
C ARG A 190 12.52 -3.86 -7.29
N LEU A 191 11.81 -2.74 -7.35
CA LEU A 191 11.02 -2.41 -8.55
C LEU A 191 11.92 -1.79 -9.62
N ASP A 192 11.71 -2.23 -10.86
CA ASP A 192 12.26 -1.58 -12.03
C ASP A 192 11.58 -0.21 -12.23
N PRO A 193 12.33 0.90 -12.32
CA PRO A 193 11.75 2.24 -12.37
C PRO A 193 10.98 2.54 -13.67
N ASP A 194 11.22 1.80 -14.75
CA ASP A 194 10.56 2.04 -16.03
C ASP A 194 9.28 1.21 -16.17
N THR A 195 9.27 0.00 -15.59
CA THR A 195 8.18 -0.96 -15.74
C THR A 195 7.34 -1.17 -14.48
N GLU A 196 7.82 -0.71 -13.33
CA GLU A 196 7.22 -0.92 -12.00
C GLU A 196 6.99 -2.41 -11.67
N LEU A 197 7.76 -3.30 -12.32
CA LEU A 197 7.75 -4.73 -12.05
C LEU A 197 8.91 -5.12 -11.13
N PRO A 198 8.73 -6.13 -10.27
CA PRO A 198 9.81 -6.62 -9.43
C PRO A 198 10.92 -7.22 -10.30
N VAL A 199 12.16 -6.87 -9.97
CA VAL A 199 13.36 -7.44 -10.58
C VAL A 199 14.26 -7.98 -9.49
N THR A 200 14.69 -9.24 -9.66
CA THR A 200 15.65 -9.90 -8.76
C THR A 200 16.97 -10.15 -9.44
N ARG A 201 18.05 -10.05 -8.68
CA ARG A 201 19.41 -10.22 -9.19
C ARG A 201 20.30 -10.96 -8.20
N ALA A 202 21.03 -11.95 -8.73
CA ALA A 202 22.10 -12.62 -7.99
C ALA A 202 23.33 -11.71 -7.87
N LEU A 203 23.93 -11.68 -6.67
CA LEU A 203 25.18 -10.98 -6.46
C LEU A 203 26.36 -11.77 -7.03
N PRO A 204 27.43 -11.09 -7.50
CA PRO A 204 28.59 -11.76 -8.06
C PRO A 204 29.41 -12.47 -6.97
N GLY A 205 29.99 -13.63 -7.31
CA GLY A 205 30.92 -14.34 -6.44
C GLY A 205 30.27 -15.27 -5.39
N ILE A 206 28.96 -15.47 -5.46
CA ILE A 206 28.26 -16.39 -4.56
C ILE A 206 28.51 -17.85 -4.95
N ASP A 207 28.84 -18.66 -3.94
CA ASP A 207 28.95 -20.10 -4.06
C ASP A 207 27.57 -20.74 -3.88
N TRP A 208 26.83 -20.90 -4.99
CA TRP A 208 25.49 -21.50 -4.99
C TRP A 208 25.49 -22.98 -4.60
N GLU A 209 26.61 -23.68 -4.74
CA GLU A 209 26.75 -25.06 -4.25
C GLU A 209 26.76 -25.07 -2.71
N ALA A 210 27.48 -24.12 -2.10
CA ALA A 210 27.47 -23.94 -0.65
C ALA A 210 26.11 -23.49 -0.13
N VAL A 211 25.42 -22.59 -0.83
CA VAL A 211 24.03 -22.16 -0.52
C VAL A 211 23.06 -23.36 -0.60
N GLY A 212 23.38 -24.39 -1.38
CA GLY A 212 22.56 -25.60 -1.49
C GLY A 212 21.26 -25.40 -2.29
N MET A 213 21.14 -24.27 -3.00
CA MET A 213 20.05 -23.99 -3.93
C MET A 213 20.59 -23.29 -5.19
N PRO A 214 20.07 -23.64 -6.38
CA PRO A 214 20.38 -22.91 -7.61
C PRO A 214 19.99 -21.44 -7.54
N ALA A 215 20.77 -20.58 -8.19
CA ALA A 215 20.55 -19.14 -8.19
C ALA A 215 19.14 -18.76 -8.68
N ASP A 216 18.66 -19.37 -9.76
CA ASP A 216 17.33 -19.12 -10.32
C ASP A 216 16.18 -19.49 -9.36
N GLU A 217 16.34 -20.55 -8.58
CA GLU A 217 15.38 -20.90 -7.54
C GLU A 217 15.38 -19.88 -6.40
N VAL A 218 16.56 -19.43 -5.96
CA VAL A 218 16.70 -18.38 -4.94
C VAL A 218 16.10 -17.05 -5.41
N LEU A 219 16.33 -16.67 -6.67
CA LEU A 219 15.79 -15.44 -7.24
C LEU A 219 14.27 -15.47 -7.38
N SER A 220 13.70 -16.60 -7.81
CA SER A 220 12.24 -16.79 -7.85
C SER A 220 11.63 -16.81 -6.45
N TRP A 221 12.36 -17.31 -5.45
CA TRP A 221 11.93 -17.29 -4.05
C TRP A 221 11.94 -15.86 -3.48
N LEU A 222 13.04 -15.12 -3.71
CA LEU A 222 13.19 -13.73 -3.28
C LEU A 222 12.16 -12.81 -3.94
N GLU A 223 11.83 -13.04 -5.21
CA GLU A 223 10.78 -12.29 -5.90
C GLU A 223 9.43 -12.45 -5.20
N GLY A 224 9.10 -13.65 -4.72
CA GLY A 224 7.87 -13.91 -3.96
C GLY A 224 7.85 -13.18 -2.61
N ILE A 225 8.98 -13.19 -1.89
CA ILE A 225 9.14 -12.41 -0.65
C ILE A 225 8.96 -10.92 -0.94
N TYR A 226 9.65 -10.41 -1.96
CA TYR A 226 9.58 -9.00 -2.32
C TYR A 226 8.15 -8.57 -2.69
N LEU A 227 7.46 -9.38 -3.49
CA LEU A 227 6.07 -9.13 -3.86
C LEU A 227 5.16 -9.07 -2.63
N ASN A 228 5.22 -10.05 -1.73
CA ASN A 228 4.36 -10.08 -0.55
C ASN A 228 4.61 -8.91 0.41
N HIS A 229 5.85 -8.46 0.56
CA HIS A 229 6.21 -7.49 1.60
C HIS A 229 6.33 -6.05 1.11
N HIS A 230 6.50 -5.81 -0.19
CA HIS A 230 6.79 -4.48 -0.72
C HIS A 230 5.94 -4.05 -1.91
N VAL A 231 5.19 -4.96 -2.54
CA VAL A 231 4.44 -4.64 -3.78
C VAL A 231 2.95 -4.86 -3.60
N LEU A 232 2.57 -6.00 -3.04
CA LEU A 232 1.17 -6.32 -2.83
C LEU A 232 0.67 -5.61 -1.57
N PRO A 233 -0.40 -4.82 -1.64
CA PRO A 233 -1.01 -4.29 -0.44
C PRO A 233 -1.53 -5.46 0.40
N ASP A 234 -1.27 -5.41 1.70
CA ASP A 234 -1.90 -6.33 2.63
C ASP A 234 -3.42 -6.05 2.74
N ALA A 235 -4.11 -6.87 3.52
CA ALA A 235 -5.56 -6.71 3.72
C ALA A 235 -5.92 -5.35 4.32
N VAL A 236 -5.10 -4.84 5.26
CA VAL A 236 -5.32 -3.53 5.91
C VAL A 236 -5.21 -2.41 4.89
N GLY A 237 -4.13 -2.36 4.11
CA GLY A 237 -3.91 -1.38 3.05
C GLY A 237 -5.00 -1.44 1.99
N THR A 238 -5.41 -2.64 1.57
CA THR A 238 -6.50 -2.82 0.60
C THR A 238 -7.83 -2.26 1.14
N LEU A 239 -8.17 -2.52 2.40
CA LEU A 239 -9.38 -2.01 3.02
C LEU A 239 -9.30 -0.50 3.28
N LEU A 240 -8.14 0.02 3.66
CA LEU A 240 -7.88 1.44 3.88
C LEU A 240 -8.09 2.25 2.60
N THR A 241 -7.50 1.81 1.48
CA THR A 241 -7.73 2.43 0.17
C THR A 241 -9.22 2.43 -0.17
N ALA A 242 -9.91 1.30 -0.01
CA ALA A 242 -11.35 1.23 -0.29
C ALA A 242 -12.19 2.14 0.63
N ALA A 243 -11.80 2.28 1.90
CA ALA A 243 -12.42 3.20 2.85
C ALA A 243 -12.24 4.66 2.41
N LEU A 244 -11.01 5.06 2.06
CA LEU A 244 -10.69 6.39 1.54
C LEU A 244 -11.47 6.72 0.26
N GLU A 245 -11.57 5.76 -0.67
CA GLU A 245 -12.36 5.93 -1.89
C GLU A 245 -13.85 6.15 -1.60
N ARG A 246 -14.42 5.38 -0.67
CA ARG A 246 -15.81 5.53 -0.23
C ARG A 246 -16.02 6.86 0.50
N MET A 247 -15.09 7.29 1.34
CA MET A 247 -15.14 8.59 2.01
C MET A 247 -15.05 9.75 1.00
N GLY A 248 -14.16 9.62 0.02
CA GLY A 248 -13.97 10.58 -1.06
C GLY A 248 -15.06 10.59 -2.13
N GLY A 249 -15.93 9.57 -2.15
CA GLY A 249 -17.00 9.42 -3.14
C GLY A 249 -16.50 9.06 -4.54
N VAL A 250 -15.37 8.36 -4.62
CA VAL A 250 -14.77 7.89 -5.89
C VAL A 250 -14.83 6.37 -6.06
N ASP A 251 -15.42 5.67 -5.09
CA ASP A 251 -15.65 4.24 -5.18
C ASP A 251 -16.65 3.91 -6.31
N GLY A 252 -16.35 2.88 -7.10
CA GLY A 252 -17.24 2.44 -8.19
C GLY A 252 -17.13 3.24 -9.50
N VAL A 253 -16.22 4.22 -9.62
CA VAL A 253 -15.79 4.72 -10.94
C VAL A 253 -14.91 3.63 -11.55
N ALA A 254 -15.46 2.83 -12.47
CA ALA A 254 -14.75 1.69 -13.03
C ALA A 254 -13.37 2.09 -13.58
N VAL A 255 -12.32 1.36 -13.18
CA VAL A 255 -11.06 1.33 -13.90
C VAL A 255 -11.40 0.71 -15.26
N HIS A 256 -11.53 1.54 -16.29
CA HIS A 256 -11.43 1.00 -17.64
C HIS A 256 -9.97 0.63 -17.82
N GLU A 257 -9.66 -0.65 -17.59
CA GLU A 257 -8.43 -1.29 -18.04
C GLU A 257 -8.18 -0.86 -19.49
N LEU A 258 -7.04 -0.20 -19.73
CA LEU A 258 -6.51 0.07 -21.06
C LEU A 258 -5.60 -1.07 -21.49
#